data_AF-A0A924RTW3-F1
#
_entry.id   AF-A0A924RTW3-F1
#
_cell.length_a   1.000
_cell.length_b   1.000
_cell.length_c   1.000
_cell.angle_alpha   90.00
_cell.angle_beta   90.00
_cell.angle_gamma   90.00
#
_symmetry.space_group_name_H-M   'P 1'
#
loop_
_entity.id
_entity.type
_entity.pdbx_description
1 polymer ?
#
loop_
_entity_poly.entity_id
_entity_poly.type
_entity_poly.pdbx_seq_one_letter_code
_entity_poly.pdbx_strand_id
1 'polypeptide(L)'
;MPNRSTDNLFQLIKSLEKSEKRNFKLYVQRNSADDNLKIIQLFDALDKLNEYDEVSLLKKIPAIFKQQLSNTKAHLYKQILSSLRLLKDDDNIDIQLHEQMDFAKILYNKGLYLQSLKLLDKIKEIAKAHNQITFQLQAVNFEKKIEALHITRSIGNRAEALSLESDTITQHLSLIGKLSNLALQMYGWYIQHGHARDDMDVHAIKSYFKTNLPVYRIEEMGFYEKLYLYQSYCWYGFILQDLLMYYRYTKKWVELFDDMPLMQTIEAGQYIRGIHNLLNAHFNLNNIDKFEIDLKKFEVFVASDAAKSTNNAA
;
A
#
# COMPACT_ATOMS: atom_id res chain seq x y z
N MET A 1 -21.78 -15.83 7.76
CA MET A 1 -21.56 -14.62 6.96
C MET A 1 -22.55 -14.64 5.81
N PRO A 2 -23.45 -13.66 5.66
CA PRO A 2 -24.44 -13.72 4.59
C PRO A 2 -23.77 -13.43 3.23
N ASN A 3 -24.18 -14.16 2.21
CA ASN A 3 -23.68 -14.13 0.83
C ASN A 3 -23.44 -12.70 0.32
N ARG A 4 -22.19 -12.21 0.40
CA ARG A 4 -21.76 -11.09 -0.43
C ARG A 4 -21.95 -11.52 -1.88
N SER A 5 -22.77 -10.79 -2.63
CA SER A 5 -22.96 -10.96 -4.07
C SER A 5 -21.61 -11.23 -4.75
N THR A 6 -21.53 -12.25 -5.61
CA THR A 6 -20.31 -12.60 -6.36
C THR A 6 -19.95 -11.58 -7.45
N ASP A 7 -20.80 -10.56 -7.69
CA ASP A 7 -20.59 -9.62 -8.77
C ASP A 7 -19.67 -8.47 -8.37
N ASN A 8 -18.47 -8.44 -8.98
CA ASN A 8 -17.43 -7.45 -8.69
C ASN A 8 -17.88 -6.00 -8.93
N LEU A 9 -18.69 -5.74 -9.97
CA LEU A 9 -19.17 -4.39 -10.26
C LEU A 9 -20.18 -3.91 -9.22
N PHE A 10 -21.11 -4.79 -8.83
CA PHE A 10 -22.07 -4.47 -7.78
C PHE A 10 -21.37 -4.17 -6.45
N GLN A 11 -20.37 -4.98 -6.07
CA GLN A 11 -19.57 -4.72 -4.88
C GLN A 11 -18.90 -3.34 -4.92
N LEU A 12 -18.26 -2.99 -6.04
CA LEU A 12 -17.62 -1.69 -6.23
C LEU A 12 -18.63 -0.54 -6.09
N ILE A 13 -19.79 -0.61 -6.75
CA ILE A 13 -20.80 0.46 -6.66
C ILE A 13 -21.30 0.63 -5.22
N LYS A 14 -21.42 -0.46 -4.47
CA LYS A 14 -21.87 -0.44 -3.08
C LYS A 14 -20.82 0.07 -2.10
N SER A 15 -19.53 -0.02 -2.42
CA SER A 15 -18.48 0.56 -1.59
C SER A 15 -18.35 2.08 -1.76
N LEU A 16 -18.92 2.67 -2.81
CA LEU A 16 -18.79 4.11 -3.07
C LEU A 16 -19.52 4.98 -2.05
N GLU A 17 -18.89 6.08 -1.65
CA GLU A 17 -19.50 7.16 -0.90
C GLU A 17 -20.46 8.00 -1.75
N LYS A 18 -21.35 8.76 -1.09
CA LYS A 18 -22.28 9.66 -1.79
C LYS A 18 -21.56 10.70 -2.66
N SER A 19 -20.42 11.21 -2.19
CA SER A 19 -19.51 12.13 -2.90
C SER A 19 -18.97 11.50 -4.18
N GLU A 20 -18.45 10.28 -4.10
CA GLU A 20 -17.88 9.52 -5.21
C GLU A 20 -18.94 9.18 -6.27
N LYS A 21 -20.12 8.73 -5.84
CA LYS A 21 -21.25 8.44 -6.75
C LYS A 21 -21.67 9.68 -7.52
N ARG A 22 -21.72 10.84 -6.86
CA ARG A 22 -22.03 12.13 -7.51
C ARG A 22 -20.95 12.50 -8.52
N ASN A 23 -19.68 12.38 -8.14
CA ASN A 23 -18.56 12.70 -9.04
C ASN A 23 -18.57 11.82 -10.30
N PHE A 24 -18.80 10.51 -10.15
CA PHE A 24 -18.94 9.59 -11.28
C PHE A 24 -20.00 10.05 -12.29
N LYS A 25 -21.19 10.43 -11.81
CA LYS A 25 -22.26 10.93 -12.69
C LYS A 25 -21.85 12.19 -13.45
N LEU A 26 -21.20 13.13 -12.77
CA LEU A 26 -20.69 14.35 -13.40
C LEU A 26 -19.60 14.04 -14.42
N TYR A 27 -18.69 13.11 -14.12
CA TYR A 27 -17.62 12.68 -15.01
C TYR A 27 -18.16 12.09 -16.32
N VAL A 28 -19.15 11.20 -16.24
CA VAL A 28 -19.79 10.60 -17.43
C VAL A 28 -20.57 11.64 -18.25
N GLN A 29 -21.20 12.61 -17.59
CA GLN A 29 -21.96 13.68 -18.26
C GLN A 29 -21.10 14.70 -19.02
N ARG A 30 -19.78 14.79 -18.76
CA ARG A 30 -18.89 15.73 -19.45
C ARG A 30 -18.73 15.43 -20.94
N ASN A 31 -18.96 14.18 -21.35
CA ASN A 31 -18.92 13.76 -22.75
C ASN A 31 -20.37 13.51 -23.22
N SER A 32 -20.92 14.35 -24.09
CA SER A 32 -22.34 14.30 -24.49
C SER A 32 -22.61 13.23 -25.56
N ALA A 33 -22.47 11.94 -25.23
CA ALA A 33 -22.77 10.82 -26.13
C ALA A 33 -23.94 9.97 -25.60
N ASP A 34 -24.81 9.46 -26.48
CA ASP A 34 -25.98 8.63 -26.10
C ASP A 34 -25.63 7.38 -25.28
N ASP A 35 -24.44 6.79 -25.50
CA ASP A 35 -23.98 5.64 -24.73
C ASP A 35 -23.78 5.97 -23.23
N ASN A 36 -23.54 7.23 -22.89
CA ASN A 36 -23.37 7.66 -21.50
C ASN A 36 -24.68 7.63 -20.70
N LEU A 37 -25.83 7.79 -21.37
CA LEU A 37 -27.14 7.64 -20.72
C LEU A 37 -27.38 6.20 -20.28
N LYS A 38 -27.02 5.21 -21.10
CA LYS A 38 -27.14 3.78 -20.75
C LYS A 38 -26.25 3.41 -19.57
N ILE A 39 -25.05 3.98 -19.51
CA ILE A 39 -24.09 3.76 -18.41
C ILE A 39 -24.63 4.34 -17.10
N ILE A 40 -25.19 5.55 -17.12
CA ILE A 40 -25.81 6.16 -15.92
C ILE A 40 -27.03 5.35 -15.46
N GLN A 41 -27.89 4.90 -16.39
CA GLN A 41 -29.05 4.07 -16.06
C GLN A 41 -28.64 2.74 -15.42
N LEU A 42 -27.59 2.10 -15.96
CA LEU A 42 -27.04 0.86 -15.39
C LEU A 42 -26.49 1.08 -13.99
N PHE A 43 -25.73 2.15 -13.79
CA PHE A 43 -25.20 2.52 -12.49
C PHE A 43 -26.32 2.75 -11.46
N ASP A 44 -27.33 3.55 -11.81
CA ASP A 44 -28.45 3.87 -10.91
C ASP A 44 -29.30 2.66 -10.55
N ALA A 45 -29.49 1.74 -11.49
CA ALA A 45 -30.21 0.51 -11.22
C ALA A 45 -29.43 -0.39 -10.25
N LEU A 46 -28.11 -0.56 -10.47
CA LEU A 46 -27.23 -1.34 -9.60
C LEU A 46 -27.11 -0.71 -8.21
N ASP A 47 -26.99 0.61 -8.11
CA ASP A 47 -26.89 1.31 -6.82
C ASP A 47 -28.16 1.16 -5.97
N LYS A 48 -29.34 1.04 -6.60
CA LYS A 48 -30.62 0.85 -5.90
C LYS A 48 -30.93 -0.59 -5.51
N LEU A 49 -30.24 -1.59 -6.06
CA LEU A 49 -30.48 -2.99 -5.72
C LEU A 49 -29.87 -3.33 -4.35
N ASN A 50 -30.59 -4.08 -3.51
CA ASN A 50 -30.04 -4.57 -2.24
C ASN A 50 -29.13 -5.79 -2.46
N GLU A 51 -29.53 -6.66 -3.37
CA GLU A 51 -28.78 -7.84 -3.79
C GLU A 51 -28.71 -7.87 -5.33
N TYR A 52 -27.62 -8.43 -5.86
CA TYR A 52 -27.46 -8.55 -7.30
C TYR A 52 -28.38 -9.62 -7.86
N ASP A 53 -29.28 -9.21 -8.75
CA ASP A 53 -30.08 -10.10 -9.59
C ASP A 53 -30.11 -9.56 -11.02
N GLU A 54 -29.47 -10.31 -11.93
CA GLU A 54 -29.39 -9.98 -13.36
C GLU A 54 -30.76 -9.89 -14.03
N VAL A 55 -31.69 -10.77 -13.65
CA VAL A 55 -33.03 -10.81 -14.28
C VAL A 55 -33.81 -9.56 -13.89
N SER A 56 -33.78 -9.18 -12.62
CA SER A 56 -34.39 -7.93 -12.15
C SER A 56 -33.70 -6.69 -12.71
N LEU A 57 -32.38 -6.73 -12.92
CA LEU A 57 -31.62 -5.63 -13.52
C LEU A 57 -32.04 -5.37 -14.97
N LEU A 58 -32.12 -6.41 -15.79
CA LEU A 58 -32.54 -6.31 -17.19
C LEU A 58 -34.00 -5.86 -17.32
N LYS A 59 -34.88 -6.28 -16.40
CA LYS A 59 -36.28 -5.78 -16.34
C LYS A 59 -36.35 -4.29 -16.07
N LYS A 60 -35.42 -3.75 -15.26
CA LYS A 60 -35.37 -2.31 -14.92
C LYS A 60 -34.74 -1.45 -16.01
N ILE A 61 -33.95 -2.02 -16.91
CA ILE A 61 -33.25 -1.30 -17.98
C ILE A 61 -33.54 -1.96 -19.34
N PRO A 62 -34.71 -1.72 -19.94
CA PRO A 62 -35.07 -2.30 -21.23
C PRO A 62 -34.17 -1.83 -22.39
N ALA A 63 -33.39 -0.77 -22.20
CA ALA A 63 -32.42 -0.26 -23.16
C ALA A 63 -31.14 -1.11 -23.29
N ILE A 64 -30.89 -2.06 -22.37
CA ILE A 64 -29.72 -2.94 -22.39
C ILE A 64 -30.18 -4.37 -22.65
N PHE A 65 -29.73 -4.95 -23.76
CA PHE A 65 -30.00 -6.36 -24.07
C PHE A 65 -29.09 -7.29 -23.29
N LYS A 66 -29.56 -8.52 -23.02
CA LYS A 66 -28.78 -9.53 -22.28
C LYS A 66 -27.41 -9.80 -22.91
N GLN A 67 -27.30 -9.80 -24.24
CA GLN A 67 -26.00 -10.00 -24.92
C GLN A 67 -25.02 -8.83 -24.69
N GLN A 68 -25.52 -7.62 -24.43
CA GLN A 68 -24.70 -6.43 -24.24
C GLN A 68 -24.29 -6.23 -22.78
N LEU A 69 -25.04 -6.81 -21.83
CA LEU A 69 -24.89 -6.54 -20.41
C LEU A 69 -23.45 -6.75 -19.92
N SER A 70 -22.79 -7.86 -20.30
CA SER A 70 -21.41 -8.13 -19.91
C SER A 70 -20.45 -7.00 -20.34
N ASN A 71 -20.53 -6.59 -21.61
CA ASN A 71 -19.70 -5.51 -22.16
C ASN A 71 -20.02 -4.16 -21.51
N THR A 72 -21.30 -3.86 -21.30
CA THR A 72 -21.74 -2.61 -20.66
C THR A 72 -21.29 -2.54 -19.20
N LYS A 73 -21.32 -3.67 -18.47
CA LYS A 73 -20.79 -3.76 -17.10
C LYS A 73 -19.28 -3.55 -17.07
N ALA A 74 -18.53 -4.18 -17.98
CA ALA A 74 -17.08 -3.97 -18.08
C ALA A 74 -16.75 -2.50 -18.40
N HIS A 75 -17.52 -1.86 -19.28
CA HIS A 75 -17.38 -0.45 -19.59
C HIS A 75 -17.69 0.44 -18.37
N LEU A 76 -18.82 0.21 -17.69
CA LEU A 76 -19.21 0.93 -16.48
C LEU A 76 -18.13 0.80 -15.39
N TYR A 77 -17.62 -0.41 -15.17
CA TYR A 77 -16.52 -0.66 -14.23
C TYR A 77 -15.31 0.21 -14.52
N LYS A 78 -14.86 0.24 -15.79
CA LYS A 78 -13.72 1.06 -16.22
C LYS A 78 -13.98 2.56 -16.05
N GLN A 79 -15.20 3.03 -16.34
CA GLN A 79 -15.57 4.44 -16.18
C GLN A 79 -15.62 4.86 -14.70
N ILE A 80 -16.12 4.00 -13.81
CA ILE A 80 -16.09 4.24 -12.36
C ILE A 80 -14.65 4.40 -11.89
N LEU A 81 -13.77 3.43 -12.20
CA LEU A 81 -12.35 3.51 -11.81
C LEU A 81 -11.66 4.75 -12.37
N SER A 82 -11.94 5.11 -13.62
CA SER A 82 -11.37 6.33 -14.24
C SER A 82 -11.86 7.60 -13.54
N SER A 83 -13.14 7.66 -13.15
CA SER A 83 -13.70 8.77 -12.40
C SER A 83 -13.12 8.88 -10.99
N LEU A 84 -12.89 7.75 -10.33
CA LEU A 84 -12.29 7.70 -9.00
C LEU A 84 -10.83 8.16 -9.05
N ARG A 85 -10.07 7.73 -10.06
CA ARG A 85 -8.69 8.19 -10.27
C ARG A 85 -8.60 9.72 -10.43
N LEU A 86 -9.63 10.35 -11.01
CA LEU A 86 -9.68 11.80 -11.21
C LEU A 86 -10.15 12.58 -9.98
N LEU A 87 -10.73 11.90 -8.98
CA LEU A 87 -10.86 12.50 -7.67
C LEU A 87 -9.44 12.66 -7.14
N LYS A 88 -9.02 13.90 -6.98
CA LYS A 88 -7.76 14.19 -6.32
C LYS A 88 -7.90 13.72 -4.88
N ASP A 89 -7.29 12.58 -4.61
CA ASP A 89 -6.91 12.22 -3.26
C ASP A 89 -5.47 12.71 -3.07
N ASP A 90 -5.34 13.97 -2.63
CA ASP A 90 -4.04 14.57 -2.32
C ASP A 90 -3.33 13.84 -1.17
N ASP A 91 -3.96 12.83 -0.56
CA ASP A 91 -3.38 12.02 0.51
C ASP A 91 -2.74 10.71 -0.02
N ASN A 92 -3.04 10.27 -1.24
CA ASN A 92 -2.47 9.02 -1.77
C ASN A 92 -1.18 9.25 -2.57
N ILE A 93 -0.05 9.07 -1.89
CA ILE A 93 1.28 9.27 -2.44
C ILE A 93 1.59 8.38 -3.68
N ASP A 94 1.07 7.16 -3.73
CA ASP A 94 1.33 6.24 -4.85
C ASP A 94 0.63 6.72 -6.13
N ILE A 95 -0.63 7.19 -6.00
CA ILE A 95 -1.39 7.76 -7.12
C ILE A 95 -0.67 9.00 -7.66
N GLN A 96 -0.17 9.86 -6.77
CA GLN A 96 0.60 11.05 -7.15
C GLN A 96 1.89 10.69 -7.87
N LEU A 97 2.69 9.77 -7.32
CA LEU A 97 3.96 9.35 -7.95
C LEU A 97 3.73 8.70 -9.31
N HIS A 98 2.66 7.91 -9.48
CA HIS A 98 2.25 7.38 -10.77
C HIS A 98 1.89 8.47 -11.78
N GLU A 99 1.09 9.46 -11.37
CA GLU A 99 0.71 10.58 -12.24
C GLU A 99 1.93 11.40 -12.69
N GLN A 100 2.82 11.73 -11.75
CA GLN A 100 4.05 12.47 -12.09
C GLN A 100 4.94 11.66 -13.04
N MET A 101 5.03 10.33 -12.85
CA MET A 101 5.76 9.45 -13.76
C MET A 101 5.14 9.42 -15.17
N ASP A 102 3.81 9.43 -15.27
CA ASP A 102 3.10 9.54 -16.55
C ASP A 102 3.40 10.87 -17.24
N PHE A 103 3.38 11.99 -16.51
CA PHE A 103 3.77 13.30 -17.05
C PHE A 103 5.22 13.31 -17.53
N ALA A 104 6.15 12.69 -16.81
CA ALA A 104 7.55 12.61 -17.22
C ALA A 104 7.69 11.87 -18.55
N LYS A 105 6.94 10.77 -18.74
CA LYS A 105 6.89 10.00 -19.98
C LYS A 105 6.27 10.78 -21.13
N ILE A 106 5.20 11.54 -20.88
CA ILE A 106 4.57 12.40 -21.89
C ILE A 106 5.56 13.44 -22.38
N LEU A 107 6.26 14.14 -21.48
CA LEU A 107 7.27 15.14 -21.82
C LEU A 107 8.40 14.53 -22.64
N TYR A 108 8.91 13.36 -22.23
CA TYR A 108 9.93 12.62 -22.97
C TYR A 108 9.46 12.28 -24.41
N ASN A 109 8.25 11.74 -24.56
CA ASN A 109 7.69 11.38 -25.87
C ASN A 109 7.46 12.60 -26.78
N LYS A 110 7.34 13.80 -26.20
CA LYS A 110 7.26 15.08 -26.92
C LYS A 110 8.64 15.70 -27.22
N GLY A 111 9.73 15.03 -26.87
CA GLY A 111 11.10 15.55 -27.05
C GLY A 111 11.54 16.57 -25.99
N LEU A 112 10.74 16.79 -24.94
CA LEU A 112 11.00 17.77 -23.89
C LEU A 112 11.86 17.15 -22.77
N TYR A 113 13.06 16.66 -23.12
CA TYR A 113 13.90 15.85 -22.22
C TYR A 113 14.29 16.56 -20.92
N LEU A 114 14.72 17.82 -21.00
CA LEU A 114 15.10 18.59 -19.80
C LEU A 114 13.91 18.82 -18.85
N GLN A 115 12.69 18.92 -19.37
CA GLN A 115 11.49 19.03 -18.52
C GLN A 115 11.14 17.68 -17.88
N SER A 116 11.30 16.59 -18.63
CA SER A 116 11.16 15.23 -18.11
C SER A 116 12.14 14.97 -16.95
N LEU A 117 13.43 15.30 -17.14
CA LEU A 117 14.46 15.15 -16.10
C LEU A 117 14.15 15.95 -14.83
N LYS A 118 13.72 17.22 -14.95
CA LYS A 118 13.30 18.02 -13.80
C LYS A 118 12.15 17.37 -13.01
N LEU A 119 11.23 16.70 -13.70
CA LEU A 119 10.13 16.01 -13.06
C LEU A 119 10.61 14.73 -12.36
N LEU A 120 11.55 13.99 -12.98
CA LEU A 120 12.16 12.80 -12.39
C LEU A 120 12.93 13.14 -11.11
N ASP A 121 13.70 14.23 -11.09
CA ASP A 121 14.36 14.71 -9.87
C ASP A 121 13.33 14.97 -8.75
N LYS A 122 12.21 15.63 -9.05
CA LYS A 122 11.13 15.87 -8.08
C LYS A 122 10.47 14.56 -7.60
N ILE A 123 10.25 13.60 -8.50
CA ILE A 123 9.71 12.28 -8.16
C ILE A 123 10.63 11.56 -7.17
N LYS A 124 11.96 11.59 -7.38
CA LYS A 124 12.93 10.98 -6.47
C LYS A 124 12.87 11.60 -5.08
N GLU A 125 12.83 12.92 -4.97
CA GLU A 125 12.73 13.63 -3.68
C GLU A 125 11.46 13.25 -2.92
N ILE A 126 10.30 13.28 -3.59
CA ILE A 126 9.02 12.91 -2.99
C ILE A 126 9.04 11.45 -2.56
N ALA A 127 9.51 10.56 -3.43
CA ALA A 127 9.58 9.13 -3.16
C ALA A 127 10.55 8.81 -2.01
N LYS A 128 11.64 9.57 -1.85
CA LYS A 128 12.55 9.45 -0.72
C LYS A 128 11.92 9.90 0.59
N ALA A 129 11.24 11.05 0.58
CA ALA A 129 10.56 11.57 1.77
C ALA A 129 9.46 10.63 2.31
N HIS A 130 8.84 9.83 1.42
CA HIS A 130 7.74 8.91 1.76
C HIS A 130 8.15 7.43 1.79
N ASN A 131 9.46 7.11 1.77
CA ASN A 131 9.98 5.73 1.73
C ASN A 131 9.50 4.88 0.53
N GLN A 132 9.08 5.52 -0.56
CA GLN A 132 8.60 4.88 -1.80
C GLN A 132 9.75 4.46 -2.72
N ILE A 133 10.56 3.52 -2.25
CA ILE A 133 11.85 3.16 -2.86
C ILE A 133 11.74 2.58 -4.29
N THR A 134 10.63 1.90 -4.60
CA THR A 134 10.40 1.34 -5.95
C THR A 134 10.19 2.46 -6.98
N PHE A 135 9.55 3.57 -6.60
CA PHE A 135 9.42 4.75 -7.46
C PHE A 135 10.74 5.49 -7.64
N GLN A 136 11.59 5.52 -6.61
CA GLN A 136 12.96 6.06 -6.75
C GLN A 136 13.72 5.28 -7.83
N LEU A 137 13.69 3.94 -7.78
CA LEU A 137 14.34 3.09 -8.79
C LEU A 137 13.78 3.35 -10.20
N GLN A 138 12.47 3.48 -10.34
CA GLN A 138 11.83 3.77 -11.63
C GLN A 138 12.30 5.12 -12.20
N ALA A 139 12.36 6.16 -11.35
CA ALA A 139 12.82 7.48 -11.76
C ALA A 139 14.29 7.46 -12.19
N VAL A 140 15.17 6.85 -11.40
CA VAL A 140 16.61 6.70 -11.73
C VAL A 140 16.80 5.92 -13.02
N ASN A 141 16.07 4.82 -13.22
CA ASN A 141 16.15 4.05 -14.46
C ASN A 141 15.66 4.84 -15.67
N PHE A 142 14.66 5.70 -15.49
CA PHE A 142 14.19 6.55 -16.57
C PHE A 142 15.20 7.68 -16.88
N GLU A 143 15.83 8.27 -15.86
CA GLU A 143 16.93 9.21 -16.06
C GLU A 143 18.10 8.56 -16.81
N LYS A 144 18.52 7.36 -16.41
CA LYS A 144 19.56 6.58 -17.11
C LYS A 144 19.21 6.39 -18.59
N LYS A 145 17.95 6.08 -18.90
CA LYS A 145 17.46 5.95 -20.28
C LYS A 145 17.58 7.26 -21.06
N ILE A 146 17.24 8.39 -20.45
CA ILE A 146 17.33 9.71 -21.10
C ILE A 146 18.80 10.06 -21.35
N GLU A 147 19.67 9.92 -20.35
CA GLU A 147 21.10 10.21 -20.43
C GLU A 147 21.82 9.33 -21.46
N ALA A 148 21.42 8.06 -21.59
CA ALA A 148 22.02 7.14 -22.56
C ALA A 148 21.67 7.46 -24.02
N LEU A 149 20.53 8.12 -24.27
CA LEU A 149 19.99 8.33 -25.62
C LEU A 149 20.13 9.77 -26.12
N HIS A 150 20.34 10.73 -25.22
CA HIS A 150 20.31 12.15 -25.54
C HIS A 150 21.53 12.84 -24.95
N ILE A 151 22.12 13.77 -25.72
CA ILE A 151 23.12 14.71 -25.19
C ILE A 151 22.35 15.69 -24.30
N THR A 152 22.09 15.27 -23.08
CA THR A 152 21.81 16.16 -21.97
C THR A 152 23.16 16.84 -21.71
N ARG A 153 23.18 18.16 -21.46
CA ARG A 153 24.43 18.88 -21.13
C ARG A 153 24.84 18.54 -19.69
N SER A 154 24.85 17.25 -19.35
CA SER A 154 25.12 16.75 -18.03
C SER A 154 26.61 16.90 -17.71
N ILE A 155 26.88 17.16 -16.44
CA ILE A 155 28.25 17.23 -15.90
C ILE A 155 28.88 15.84 -16.11
N GLY A 156 30.16 15.78 -16.48
CA GLY A 156 30.86 14.56 -16.94
C GLY A 156 30.77 13.30 -16.06
N ASN A 157 30.27 13.41 -14.83
CA ASN A 157 30.12 12.29 -13.88
C ASN A 157 28.65 11.84 -13.65
N ARG A 158 27.67 12.31 -14.44
CA ARG A 158 26.25 11.97 -14.21
C ARG A 158 25.96 10.48 -14.35
N ALA A 159 26.58 9.81 -15.32
CA ALA A 159 26.40 8.37 -15.52
C ALA A 159 26.86 7.54 -14.31
N GLU A 160 28.03 7.90 -13.74
CA GLU A 160 28.57 7.25 -12.54
C GLU A 160 27.67 7.50 -11.32
N ALA A 161 27.21 8.74 -11.13
CA ALA A 161 26.29 9.09 -10.05
C ALA A 161 24.98 8.29 -10.12
N LEU A 162 24.37 8.18 -11.31
CA LEU A 162 23.15 7.40 -11.52
C LEU A 162 23.38 5.89 -11.31
N SER A 163 24.57 5.38 -11.66
CA SER A 163 24.91 3.99 -11.39
C SER A 163 24.94 3.73 -9.89
N LEU A 164 25.70 4.54 -9.14
CA LEU A 164 25.83 4.42 -7.69
C LEU A 164 24.49 4.57 -6.97
N GLU A 165 23.66 5.53 -7.39
CA GLU A 165 22.31 5.73 -6.84
C GLU A 165 21.44 4.49 -7.02
N SER A 166 21.41 3.93 -8.23
CA SER A 166 20.66 2.71 -8.55
C SER A 166 21.15 1.48 -7.79
N ASP A 167 22.46 1.32 -7.62
CA ASP A 167 23.05 0.20 -6.89
C ASP A 167 22.67 0.28 -5.40
N THR A 168 22.74 1.49 -4.84
CA THR A 168 22.31 1.78 -3.46
C THR A 168 20.82 1.45 -3.26
N ILE A 169 19.95 1.94 -4.15
CA ILE A 169 18.50 1.64 -4.09
C ILE A 169 18.24 0.13 -4.19
N THR A 170 18.98 -0.57 -5.04
CA THR A 170 18.82 -2.03 -5.24
C THR A 170 19.26 -2.81 -4.01
N GLN A 171 20.31 -2.37 -3.31
CA GLN A 171 20.76 -2.97 -2.05
C GLN A 171 19.67 -2.87 -0.98
N HIS A 172 19.08 -1.69 -0.80
CA HIS A 172 17.95 -1.49 0.12
C HIS A 172 16.74 -2.35 -0.25
N LEU A 173 16.34 -2.38 -1.53
CA LEU A 173 15.27 -3.24 -2.01
C LEU A 173 15.52 -4.73 -1.73
N SER A 174 16.76 -5.19 -1.89
CA SER A 174 17.13 -6.56 -1.56
C SER A 174 16.98 -6.84 -0.07
N LEU A 175 17.40 -5.91 0.79
CA LEU A 175 17.28 -6.05 2.24
C LEU A 175 15.81 -6.04 2.69
N ILE A 176 15.00 -5.11 2.16
CA ILE A 176 13.54 -5.07 2.38
C ILE A 176 12.91 -6.41 2.01
N GLY A 177 13.20 -6.93 0.81
CA GLY A 177 12.63 -8.20 0.34
C GLY A 177 13.01 -9.39 1.21
N LYS A 178 14.28 -9.48 1.65
CA LYS A 178 14.73 -10.57 2.53
C LYS A 178 14.06 -10.50 3.90
N LEU A 179 14.00 -9.31 4.50
CA LEU A 179 13.41 -9.13 5.83
C LEU A 179 11.88 -9.29 5.80
N SER A 180 11.20 -8.80 4.77
CA SER A 180 9.74 -8.95 4.64
C SER A 180 9.34 -10.41 4.43
N ASN A 181 10.11 -11.16 3.62
CA ASN A 181 9.95 -12.60 3.46
C ASN A 181 10.13 -13.33 4.79
N LEU A 182 11.19 -13.01 5.53
CA LEU A 182 11.44 -13.60 6.85
C LEU A 182 10.27 -13.34 7.81
N ALA A 183 9.81 -12.09 7.92
CA ALA A 183 8.69 -11.72 8.78
C ALA A 183 7.41 -12.48 8.40
N LEU A 184 7.09 -12.57 7.10
CA LEU A 184 5.93 -13.29 6.60
C LEU A 184 6.02 -14.80 6.84
N GLN A 185 7.20 -15.39 6.65
CA GLN A 185 7.43 -16.81 6.87
C GLN A 185 7.37 -17.19 8.35
N MET A 186 7.89 -16.34 9.24
CA MET A 186 7.75 -16.51 10.68
C MET A 186 6.27 -16.45 11.11
N TYR A 187 5.52 -15.47 10.59
CA TYR A 187 4.07 -15.40 10.82
C TYR A 187 3.34 -16.65 10.29
N GLY A 188 3.66 -17.08 9.07
CA GLY A 188 3.08 -18.28 8.47
C GLY A 188 3.36 -19.54 9.29
N TRP A 189 4.57 -19.68 9.83
CA TRP A 189 4.92 -20.78 10.73
C TRP A 189 4.05 -20.77 11.99
N TYR A 190 3.88 -19.61 12.63
CA TYR A 190 3.04 -19.47 13.83
C TYR A 190 1.58 -19.86 13.56
N ILE A 191 1.01 -19.43 12.43
CA ILE A 191 -0.37 -19.80 12.06
C ILE A 191 -0.53 -21.32 11.91
N GLN A 192 0.50 -22.02 11.42
CA GLN A 192 0.46 -23.46 11.21
C GLN A 192 0.75 -24.28 12.47
N HIS A 193 1.64 -23.82 13.35
CA HIS A 193 2.19 -24.63 14.45
C HIS A 193 1.87 -24.08 15.85
N GLY A 194 1.47 -22.82 15.97
CA GLY A 194 1.30 -22.13 17.25
C GLY A 194 2.64 -21.73 17.87
N HIS A 195 2.72 -21.74 19.19
CA HIS A 195 3.99 -21.58 19.91
C HIS A 195 4.85 -22.86 19.79
N ALA A 196 6.16 -22.72 19.92
CA ALA A 196 7.07 -23.87 19.98
C ALA A 196 6.72 -24.73 21.21
N ARG A 197 6.54 -26.05 21.01
CA ARG A 197 6.07 -26.97 22.05
C ARG A 197 7.16 -27.89 22.59
N ASP A 198 8.24 -28.08 21.84
CA ASP A 198 9.35 -28.94 22.19
C ASP A 198 10.70 -28.41 21.67
N ASP A 199 11.79 -29.11 22.03
CA ASP A 199 13.15 -28.73 21.63
C ASP A 199 13.39 -28.80 20.12
N MET A 200 12.60 -29.60 19.39
CA MET A 200 12.70 -29.72 17.93
C MET A 200 12.14 -28.46 17.27
N ASP A 201 10.96 -27.99 17.69
CA ASP A 201 10.37 -26.72 17.25
C ASP A 201 11.32 -25.55 17.52
N VAL A 202 11.89 -25.50 18.74
CA VAL A 202 12.85 -24.46 19.13
C VAL A 202 14.08 -24.48 18.23
N HIS A 203 14.67 -25.66 17.98
CA HIS A 203 15.83 -25.77 17.10
C HIS A 203 15.50 -25.39 15.65
N ALA A 204 14.36 -25.84 15.13
CA ALA A 204 13.91 -25.53 13.78
C ALA A 204 13.76 -24.02 13.59
N ILE A 205 13.07 -23.34 14.50
CA ILE A 205 12.87 -21.88 14.43
C ILE A 205 14.17 -21.10 14.60
N LYS A 206 15.03 -21.49 15.55
CA LYS A 206 16.34 -20.86 15.73
C LYS A 206 17.22 -21.00 14.50
N SER A 207 17.28 -22.20 13.92
CA SER A 207 18.06 -22.49 12.72
C SER A 207 17.53 -21.72 11.51
N TYR A 208 16.20 -21.74 11.31
CA TYR A 208 15.55 -21.05 10.22
C TYR A 208 15.76 -19.54 10.29
N PHE A 209 15.51 -18.93 11.46
CA PHE A 209 15.69 -17.50 11.66
C PHE A 209 17.14 -17.07 11.41
N LYS A 210 18.11 -17.78 12.01
CA LYS A 210 19.53 -17.46 11.84
C LYS A 210 19.99 -17.58 10.38
N THR A 211 19.50 -18.59 9.65
CA THR A 211 19.88 -18.83 8.25
C THR A 211 19.30 -17.79 7.31
N ASN A 212 18.07 -17.33 7.58
CA ASN A 212 17.35 -16.41 6.69
C ASN A 212 17.48 -14.93 7.09
N LEU A 213 18.05 -14.62 8.25
CA LEU A 213 18.35 -13.25 8.66
C LEU A 213 19.51 -12.70 7.81
N PRO A 214 19.28 -11.69 6.95
CA PRO A 214 20.36 -11.11 6.14
C PRO A 214 21.39 -10.38 7.00
N VAL A 215 22.57 -10.13 6.45
CA VAL A 215 23.53 -9.19 7.05
C VAL A 215 22.97 -7.77 6.91
N TYR A 216 22.96 -7.01 8.00
CA TYR A 216 22.48 -5.63 8.02
C TYR A 216 23.28 -4.78 9.01
N ARG A 217 23.18 -3.46 8.85
CA ARG A 217 23.62 -2.43 9.80
C ARG A 217 22.45 -1.50 10.07
N ILE A 218 22.04 -1.39 11.33
CA ILE A 218 20.79 -0.71 11.70
C ILE A 218 20.84 0.78 11.34
N GLU A 219 22.02 1.37 11.39
CA GLU A 219 22.30 2.78 11.11
C GLU A 219 22.11 3.11 9.63
N GLU A 220 22.31 2.13 8.74
CA GLU A 220 22.19 2.26 7.30
C GLU A 220 20.75 1.96 6.82
N MET A 221 19.88 1.42 7.67
CA MET A 221 18.52 1.02 7.30
C MET A 221 17.52 2.19 7.29
N GLY A 222 16.71 2.24 6.25
CA GLY A 222 15.48 3.02 6.15
C GLY A 222 14.30 2.39 6.89
N PHE A 223 13.12 2.97 6.69
CA PHE A 223 11.91 2.64 7.45
C PHE A 223 11.48 1.18 7.30
N TYR A 224 11.24 0.72 6.07
CA TYR A 224 10.69 -0.62 5.82
C TYR A 224 11.65 -1.74 6.25
N GLU A 225 12.95 -1.53 6.12
CA GLU A 225 13.95 -2.50 6.55
C GLU A 225 13.88 -2.67 8.08
N LYS A 226 13.82 -1.55 8.83
CA LYS A 226 13.67 -1.59 10.29
C LYS A 226 12.34 -2.23 10.70
N LEU A 227 11.26 -1.84 10.03
CA LEU A 227 9.92 -2.40 10.26
C LEU A 227 9.93 -3.92 10.15
N TYR A 228 10.39 -4.46 9.01
CA TYR A 228 10.39 -5.91 8.79
C TYR A 228 11.41 -6.64 9.67
N LEU A 229 12.53 -6.02 10.02
CA LEU A 229 13.45 -6.58 11.00
C LEU A 229 12.78 -6.73 12.37
N TYR A 230 12.10 -5.69 12.84
CA TYR A 230 11.43 -5.71 14.14
C TYR A 230 10.26 -6.68 14.17
N GLN A 231 9.48 -6.76 13.09
CA GLN A 231 8.44 -7.79 12.92
C GLN A 231 9.02 -9.20 12.94
N SER A 232 10.15 -9.42 12.27
CA SER A 232 10.82 -10.72 12.25
C SER A 232 11.19 -11.17 13.67
N TYR A 233 11.85 -10.29 14.44
CA TYR A 233 12.21 -10.59 15.83
C TYR A 233 11.01 -10.68 16.77
N CYS A 234 9.96 -9.89 16.53
CA CYS A 234 8.70 -9.97 17.26
C CYS A 234 8.10 -11.37 17.13
N TRP A 235 7.94 -11.88 15.91
CA TRP A 235 7.45 -13.24 15.68
C TRP A 235 8.37 -14.31 16.26
N TYR A 236 9.68 -14.15 16.11
CA TYR A 236 10.66 -15.06 16.68
C TYR A 236 10.55 -15.16 18.22
N GLY A 237 10.50 -14.04 18.93
CA GLY A 237 10.30 -14.02 20.38
C GLY A 237 8.95 -14.58 20.79
N PHE A 238 7.89 -14.24 20.05
CA PHE A 238 6.54 -14.72 20.34
C PHE A 238 6.40 -16.24 20.18
N ILE A 239 6.92 -16.80 19.09
CA ILE A 239 6.91 -18.25 18.84
C ILE A 239 7.66 -19.01 19.93
N LEU A 240 8.81 -18.50 20.35
CA LEU A 240 9.66 -19.11 21.37
C LEU A 240 9.20 -18.80 22.81
N GLN A 241 8.12 -18.04 22.98
CA GLN A 241 7.65 -17.54 24.28
C GLN A 241 8.71 -16.72 25.04
N ASP A 242 9.67 -16.13 24.34
CA ASP A 242 10.59 -15.13 24.90
C ASP A 242 9.85 -13.78 24.97
N LEU A 243 9.12 -13.60 26.08
CA LEU A 243 8.28 -12.42 26.30
C LEU A 243 9.10 -11.11 26.34
N LEU A 244 10.36 -11.17 26.79
CA LEU A 244 11.23 -10.00 26.82
C LEU A 244 11.68 -9.59 25.42
N MET A 245 12.00 -10.56 24.56
CA MET A 245 12.31 -10.28 23.17
C MET A 245 11.07 -9.78 22.40
N TYR A 246 9.92 -10.42 22.61
CA TYR A 246 8.65 -9.99 22.01
C TYR A 246 8.37 -8.53 22.37
N TYR A 247 8.39 -8.18 23.66
CA TYR A 247 8.20 -6.80 24.13
C TYR A 247 9.22 -5.82 23.54
N ARG A 248 10.51 -6.18 23.55
CA ARG A 248 11.57 -5.31 23.03
C ARG A 248 11.32 -4.91 21.59
N TYR A 249 10.91 -5.86 20.74
CA TYR A 249 10.77 -5.61 19.31
C TYR A 249 9.39 -5.08 18.90
N THR A 250 8.33 -5.35 19.66
CA THR A 250 7.06 -4.63 19.48
C THR A 250 7.19 -3.16 19.88
N LYS A 251 7.93 -2.87 20.96
CA LYS A 251 8.25 -1.49 21.35
C LYS A 251 9.03 -0.76 20.24
N LYS A 252 10.12 -1.35 19.74
CA LYS A 252 10.90 -0.79 18.62
C LYS A 252 10.06 -0.58 17.37
N TRP A 253 9.13 -1.49 17.09
CA TRP A 253 8.18 -1.33 15.97
C TRP A 253 7.32 -0.08 16.20
N VAL A 254 6.67 0.08 17.35
CA VAL A 254 5.83 1.28 17.60
C VAL A 254 6.68 2.57 17.62
N GLU A 255 7.85 2.56 18.26
CA GLU A 255 8.76 3.71 18.32
C GLU A 255 9.23 4.15 16.92
N LEU A 256 9.43 3.23 15.98
CA LEU A 256 9.77 3.56 14.59
C LEU A 256 8.72 4.47 13.92
N PHE A 257 7.44 4.30 14.26
CA PHE A 257 6.37 5.16 13.78
C PHE A 257 6.27 6.48 14.55
N ASP A 258 6.70 6.50 15.80
CA ASP A 258 6.76 7.75 16.58
C ASP A 258 7.88 8.66 16.06
N ASP A 259 9.01 8.06 15.66
CA ASP A 259 10.13 8.75 15.03
C ASP A 259 9.80 9.23 13.61
N MET A 260 8.80 8.63 12.95
CA MET A 260 8.38 8.98 11.59
C MET A 260 6.85 9.14 11.49
N PRO A 261 6.25 10.21 12.06
CA PRO A 261 4.79 10.35 12.14
C PRO A 261 4.04 10.29 10.81
N LEU A 262 4.68 10.74 9.72
CA LEU A 262 4.11 10.63 8.36
C LEU A 262 3.75 9.18 7.99
N MET A 263 4.56 8.21 8.45
CA MET A 263 4.31 6.79 8.18
C MET A 263 3.13 6.25 8.97
N GLN A 264 2.66 6.91 10.02
CA GLN A 264 1.43 6.51 10.72
C GLN A 264 0.21 6.65 9.82
N THR A 265 0.19 7.64 8.93
CA THR A 265 -0.89 7.82 7.94
C THR A 265 -0.69 6.88 6.75
N ILE A 266 0.52 6.80 6.20
CA ILE A 266 0.81 5.97 5.01
C ILE A 266 0.62 4.48 5.31
N GLU A 267 1.06 4.03 6.49
CA GLU A 267 1.10 2.63 6.91
C GLU A 267 0.26 2.40 8.18
N ALA A 268 -0.92 3.05 8.27
CA ALA A 268 -1.76 2.98 9.47
C ALA A 268 -2.11 1.53 9.88
N GLY A 269 -2.32 0.64 8.91
CA GLY A 269 -2.55 -0.79 9.18
C GLY A 269 -1.37 -1.47 9.89
N GLN A 270 -0.13 -1.14 9.52
CA GLN A 270 1.07 -1.65 10.21
C GLN A 270 1.23 -1.01 11.58
N TYR A 271 0.89 0.27 11.75
CA TYR A 271 0.94 0.95 13.03
C TYR A 271 -0.04 0.35 14.04
N ILE A 272 -1.30 0.15 13.63
CA ILE A 272 -2.35 -0.50 14.43
C ILE A 272 -1.89 -1.89 14.88
N ARG A 273 -1.33 -2.69 13.95
CA ARG A 273 -0.77 -4.01 14.28
C ARG A 273 0.40 -3.94 15.25
N GLY A 274 1.27 -2.94 15.12
CA GLY A 274 2.39 -2.71 16.03
C GLY A 274 1.90 -2.41 17.46
N ILE A 275 0.96 -1.47 17.61
CA ILE A 275 0.37 -1.11 18.90
C ILE A 275 -0.37 -2.30 19.52
N HIS A 276 -1.17 -3.03 18.75
CA HIS A 276 -1.85 -4.22 19.24
C HIS A 276 -0.88 -5.24 19.84
N ASN A 277 0.23 -5.51 19.15
CA ASN A 277 1.26 -6.42 19.66
C ASN A 277 2.00 -5.84 20.88
N LEU A 278 2.21 -4.53 20.96
CA LEU A 278 2.81 -3.90 22.13
C LEU A 278 1.90 -3.99 23.36
N LEU A 279 0.58 -3.77 23.20
CA LEU A 279 -0.41 -3.95 24.25
C LEU A 279 -0.44 -5.40 24.75
N ASN A 280 -0.44 -6.38 23.84
CA ASN A 280 -0.33 -7.80 24.21
C ASN A 280 0.96 -8.10 24.97
N ALA A 281 2.09 -7.50 24.56
CA ALA A 281 3.37 -7.68 25.23
C ALA A 281 3.36 -7.11 26.65
N HIS A 282 2.77 -5.92 26.86
CA HIS A 282 2.60 -5.35 28.19
C HIS A 282 1.71 -6.22 29.08
N PHE A 283 0.60 -6.74 28.53
CA PHE A 283 -0.29 -7.66 29.24
C PHE A 283 0.46 -8.92 29.69
N ASN A 284 1.20 -9.57 28.78
CA ASN A 284 1.97 -10.78 29.08
C ASN A 284 3.08 -10.55 30.13
N LEU A 285 3.57 -9.32 30.27
CA LEU A 285 4.59 -8.94 31.25
C LEU A 285 4.03 -8.28 32.51
N ASN A 286 2.70 -8.14 32.64
CA ASN A 286 2.04 -7.38 33.71
C ASN A 286 2.54 -5.92 33.84
N ASN A 287 2.89 -5.27 32.73
CA ASN A 287 3.30 -3.86 32.69
C ASN A 287 2.09 -2.91 32.65
N ILE A 288 1.30 -2.86 33.73
CA ILE A 288 0.00 -2.16 33.77
C ILE A 288 0.15 -0.67 33.42
N ASP A 289 1.07 0.04 34.05
CA ASP A 289 1.24 1.49 33.85
C ASP A 289 1.52 1.86 32.39
N LYS A 290 2.37 1.06 31.71
CA LYS A 290 2.72 1.31 30.31
C LYS A 290 1.61 0.85 29.36
N PHE A 291 0.87 -0.20 29.71
CA PHE A 291 -0.30 -0.64 28.97
C PHE A 291 -1.32 0.49 28.85
N GLU A 292 -1.65 1.17 29.96
CA GLU A 292 -2.62 2.27 29.96
C GLU A 292 -2.16 3.46 29.10
N ILE A 293 -0.87 3.79 29.14
CA ILE A 293 -0.28 4.86 28.30
C ILE A 293 -0.42 4.52 26.82
N ASP A 294 0.01 3.33 26.41
CA ASP A 294 -0.02 2.92 25.01
C ASP A 294 -1.46 2.66 24.51
N LEU A 295 -2.39 2.26 25.40
CA LEU A 295 -3.81 2.11 25.06
C LEU A 295 -4.45 3.47 24.77
N LYS A 296 -4.20 4.47 25.62
CA LYS A 296 -4.70 5.82 25.37
C LYS A 296 -4.18 6.40 24.06
N LYS A 297 -2.91 6.14 23.76
CA LYS A 297 -2.29 6.51 22.47
C LYS A 297 -3.00 5.82 21.30
N PHE A 298 -3.33 4.54 21.43
CA PHE A 298 -4.09 3.79 20.43
C PHE A 298 -5.47 4.40 20.18
N GLU A 299 -6.23 4.69 21.23
CA GLU A 299 -7.58 5.26 21.14
C GLU A 299 -7.57 6.62 20.44
N VAL A 300 -6.58 7.46 20.76
CA VAL A 300 -6.39 8.76 20.07
C VAL A 300 -6.11 8.56 18.58
N PHE A 301 -5.23 7.62 18.23
CA PHE A 301 -4.93 7.35 16.82
C PHE A 301 -6.15 6.82 16.06
N VAL A 302 -6.89 5.86 16.60
CA VAL A 302 -8.07 5.27 15.95
C VAL A 302 -9.19 6.28 15.75
N ALA A 303 -9.30 7.29 16.62
CA ALA A 303 -10.25 8.39 16.46
C ALA A 303 -9.85 9.40 15.36
N SER A 304 -8.58 9.39 14.93
CA SER A 304 -8.06 10.31 13.91
C SER A 304 -8.54 9.98 12.50
N ASP A 305 -8.50 10.96 11.61
CA ASP A 305 -8.89 10.77 10.21
C ASP A 305 -7.89 9.89 9.44
N ALA A 306 -6.62 9.87 9.87
CA ALA A 306 -5.59 8.98 9.32
C ALA A 306 -5.91 7.49 9.55
N ALA A 307 -6.56 7.14 10.66
CA ALA A 307 -7.00 5.77 10.90
C ALA A 307 -8.27 5.42 10.11
N LYS A 308 -9.16 6.41 9.88
CA LYS A 308 -10.42 6.23 9.15
C LYS A 308 -10.22 6.11 7.64
N SER A 309 -9.18 6.74 7.08
CA SER A 309 -8.85 6.64 5.66
C SER A 309 -8.27 5.27 5.27
N THR A 310 -7.73 4.51 6.23
CA THR A 310 -7.41 3.10 6.00
C THR A 310 -8.65 2.22 6.00
N ASN A 311 -9.18 1.94 4.81
CA ASN A 311 -10.27 0.99 4.53
C ASN A 311 -10.02 -0.48 4.98
N ASN A 312 -8.93 -0.76 5.70
CA ASN A 312 -8.56 -2.08 6.20
C ASN A 312 -8.82 -2.26 7.72
N ALA A 313 -9.50 -1.31 8.38
CA ALA A 313 -9.85 -1.39 9.80
C ALA A 313 -11.22 -2.08 10.07
N ALA A 314 -11.57 -3.10 9.26
CA ALA A 314 -12.81 -3.88 9.42
C ALA A 314 -12.53 -5.38 9.60
#